data_AF-W7EL83-F1
#
_entry.id   AF-W7EL83-F1
#
_cell.length_a   1.000
_cell.length_b   1.000
_cell.length_c   1.000
_cell.angle_alpha   90.00
_cell.angle_beta   90.00
_cell.angle_gamma   90.00
#
_symmetry.space_group_name_H-M   'P 1'
#
loop_
_entity.id
_entity.type
_entity.pdbx_description
1 polymer ?
#
loop_
_entity_poly.entity_id
_entity_poly.type
_entity_poly.pdbx_seq_one_letter_code
_entity_poly.pdbx_strand_id
1 'polypeptide(L)'
;MHNPISGPGVLFVRSRISPASHPLLSESTYLTWYDTEHIPDVLSSRDINNAFRYIDVSKTSPIGDSRNPTPFLVCYPMPDLAFTKSEKFRGISVESEKLPGSGLIYDLANFEVSYLGFRGVTQRKGDGRAKFIVTAGIRPEREPEEEKVMEFFEKQTAMISKEPHYIRTLRFKLVYARTNAQSRALKGLPATDEPQPEPSTWVAIHEFAELPEESLLERIKSDAETTLNESANDEGWGKTESEVHVWKVDSVQGEGKFFDD
;
A
#
# COMPACT_ATOMS: atom_id res chain seq x y z
N MET A 1 -8.50 -22.83 -0.65
CA MET A 1 -9.44 -22.22 -1.64
C MET A 1 -8.99 -20.79 -1.81
N HIS A 2 -8.68 -20.32 -3.03
CA HIS A 2 -8.36 -18.90 -3.23
C HIS A 2 -9.62 -18.07 -3.00
N ASN A 3 -9.57 -17.14 -2.06
CA ASN A 3 -10.65 -16.16 -1.91
C ASN A 3 -10.79 -15.39 -3.24
N PRO A 4 -12.01 -15.24 -3.77
CA PRO A 4 -12.20 -14.47 -4.97
C PRO A 4 -11.76 -13.01 -4.72
N ILE A 5 -10.87 -12.49 -5.57
CA ILE A 5 -10.58 -11.04 -5.63
C ILE A 5 -11.88 -10.31 -6.01
N SER A 6 -12.56 -9.76 -5.01
CA SER A 6 -13.86 -9.07 -5.11
C SER A 6 -14.15 -8.28 -3.83
N GLY A 7 -15.11 -7.37 -3.90
CA GLY A 7 -15.57 -6.53 -2.79
C GLY A 7 -14.71 -5.26 -2.62
N PRO A 8 -15.14 -4.34 -1.74
CA PRO A 8 -14.44 -3.08 -1.53
C PRO A 8 -13.03 -3.32 -1.00
N GLY A 9 -12.07 -2.52 -1.45
CA GLY A 9 -10.68 -2.69 -1.08
C GLY A 9 -9.75 -1.79 -1.87
N VAL A 10 -8.49 -1.72 -1.46
CA VAL A 10 -7.48 -0.83 -2.04
C VAL A 10 -6.49 -1.63 -2.88
N LEU A 11 -6.18 -1.13 -4.07
CA LEU A 11 -4.95 -1.51 -4.76
C LEU A 11 -3.80 -0.71 -4.14
N PHE A 12 -3.00 -1.39 -3.34
CA PHE A 12 -1.91 -0.83 -2.55
C PHE A 12 -0.58 -1.17 -3.24
N VAL A 13 0.05 -0.15 -3.83
CA VAL A 13 1.22 -0.32 -4.68
C VAL A 13 2.41 0.40 -4.07
N ARG A 14 3.31 -0.35 -3.44
CA ARG A 14 4.61 0.20 -3.05
C ARG A 14 5.58 0.10 -4.22
N SER A 15 6.49 1.04 -4.31
CA SER A 15 7.47 1.01 -5.39
C SER A 15 8.77 1.73 -5.07
N ARG A 16 9.75 1.47 -5.93
CA ARG A 16 11.06 2.15 -6.00
C ARG A 16 11.53 2.21 -7.44
N ILE A 17 12.37 3.19 -7.76
CA ILE A 17 13.16 3.13 -8.99
C ILE A 17 14.13 1.94 -8.87
N SER A 18 14.28 1.16 -9.94
CA SER A 18 15.21 0.03 -9.93
C SER A 18 16.65 0.55 -9.81
N PRO A 19 17.51 -0.02 -8.94
CA PRO A 19 18.91 0.37 -8.86
C PRO A 19 19.64 0.29 -10.22
N ALA A 20 19.28 -0.68 -11.07
CA ALA A 20 19.85 -0.86 -12.40
C ALA A 20 19.45 0.26 -13.38
N SER A 21 18.34 0.93 -13.12
CA SER A 21 17.76 1.96 -13.98
C SER A 21 18.01 3.37 -13.42
N HIS A 22 18.75 3.50 -12.32
CA HIS A 22 19.19 4.77 -11.77
C HIS A 22 20.63 5.08 -12.21
N PRO A 23 20.93 6.31 -12.70
CA PRO A 23 20.09 7.49 -12.77
C PRO A 23 19.31 7.67 -14.09
N LEU A 24 19.24 6.65 -14.96
CA LEU A 24 18.54 6.74 -16.25
C LEU A 24 17.09 7.22 -16.09
N LEU A 25 16.34 6.64 -15.14
CA LEU A 25 15.07 7.16 -14.67
C LEU A 25 15.31 8.05 -13.44
N SER A 26 15.01 9.35 -13.59
CA SER A 26 15.03 10.30 -12.46
C SER A 26 13.74 10.21 -11.63
N GLU A 27 13.80 10.60 -10.36
CA GLU A 27 12.60 10.71 -9.51
C GLU A 27 11.57 11.67 -10.11
N SER A 28 12.00 12.82 -10.62
CA SER A 28 11.10 13.79 -11.26
C SER A 28 10.36 13.19 -12.47
N THR A 29 11.08 12.48 -13.35
CA THR A 29 10.48 11.79 -14.49
C THR A 29 9.48 10.72 -14.05
N TYR A 30 9.84 9.92 -13.03
CA TYR A 30 9.00 8.88 -12.47
C TYR A 30 7.67 9.43 -11.92
N LEU A 31 7.75 10.49 -11.11
CA LEU A 31 6.57 11.12 -10.52
C LEU A 31 5.72 11.83 -11.58
N THR A 32 6.35 12.48 -12.56
CA THR A 32 5.65 13.13 -13.69
C THR A 32 4.88 12.12 -14.54
N TRP A 33 5.47 10.95 -14.82
CA TRP A 33 4.77 9.88 -15.53
C TRP A 33 3.52 9.43 -14.77
N TYR A 34 3.63 9.22 -13.46
CA TYR A 34 2.47 8.92 -12.62
C TYR A 34 1.40 10.00 -12.73
N ASP A 35 1.80 11.26 -12.54
CA ASP A 35 0.84 12.34 -12.38
C ASP A 35 0.16 12.74 -13.70
N THR A 36 0.87 12.63 -14.82
CA THR A 36 0.41 13.18 -16.11
C THR A 36 -0.09 12.11 -17.09
N GLU A 37 0.19 10.84 -16.84
CA GLU A 37 -0.20 9.75 -17.76
C GLU A 37 -0.84 8.58 -17.03
N HIS A 38 -0.12 7.91 -16.12
CA HIS A 38 -0.59 6.65 -15.56
C HIS A 38 -1.84 6.81 -14.68
N ILE A 39 -1.83 7.72 -13.70
CA ILE A 39 -3.01 7.95 -12.85
C ILE A 39 -4.20 8.47 -13.68
N PRO A 40 -4.03 9.46 -14.58
CA PRO A 40 -5.12 9.86 -15.48
C PRO A 40 -5.72 8.70 -16.29
N ASP A 41 -4.90 7.79 -16.81
CA ASP A 41 -5.37 6.60 -17.53
C ASP A 41 -6.14 5.64 -16.61
N VAL A 42 -5.63 5.39 -15.39
CA VAL A 42 -6.35 4.61 -14.35
C VAL A 42 -7.73 5.21 -14.07
N LEU A 43 -7.81 6.52 -13.85
CA LEU A 43 -9.07 7.22 -13.53
C LEU A 43 -10.03 7.29 -14.73
N SER A 44 -9.52 7.23 -15.96
CA SER A 44 -10.33 7.19 -17.17
C SER A 44 -11.26 5.97 -17.23
N SER A 45 -10.92 4.89 -16.51
CA SER A 45 -11.74 3.68 -16.40
C SER A 45 -13.10 3.91 -15.75
N ARG A 46 -13.22 4.93 -14.87
CA ARG A 46 -14.38 5.26 -14.00
C ARG A 46 -14.77 4.18 -12.98
N ASP A 47 -14.04 3.06 -12.95
CA ASP A 47 -14.18 2.01 -11.95
C ASP A 47 -13.24 2.27 -10.75
N ILE A 48 -12.20 3.10 -10.95
CA ILE A 48 -11.34 3.68 -9.93
C ILE A 48 -11.49 5.20 -9.99
N ASN A 49 -11.97 5.82 -8.91
CA ASN A 49 -12.32 7.24 -8.90
C ASN A 49 -11.31 8.11 -8.15
N ASN A 50 -10.37 7.48 -7.44
CA ASN A 50 -9.42 8.18 -6.58
C ASN A 50 -8.06 7.51 -6.64
N ALA A 51 -7.01 8.34 -6.63
CA ALA A 51 -5.63 7.91 -6.51
C ALA A 51 -4.91 8.82 -5.52
N PHE A 52 -4.15 8.20 -4.64
CA PHE A 52 -3.36 8.89 -3.63
C PHE A 52 -1.92 8.42 -3.75
N ARG A 53 -1.03 9.34 -4.09
CA ARG A 53 0.41 9.10 -4.16
C ARG A 53 1.06 9.67 -2.92
N TYR A 54 1.87 8.85 -2.28
CA TYR A 54 2.58 9.20 -1.07
C TYR A 54 4.09 8.98 -1.22
N ILE A 55 4.84 9.72 -0.41
CA ILE A 55 6.29 9.59 -0.27
C ILE A 55 6.59 9.29 1.20
N ASP A 56 7.47 8.33 1.45
CA ASP A 56 7.97 8.05 2.79
C ASP A 56 8.63 9.32 3.38
N VAL A 57 8.23 9.69 4.60
CA VAL A 57 8.73 10.92 5.27
C VAL A 57 10.23 10.89 5.55
N SER A 58 10.79 9.69 5.66
CA SER A 58 12.19 9.39 5.89
C SER A 58 12.96 9.09 4.60
N LYS A 59 12.34 9.16 3.41
CA LYS A 59 12.98 8.85 2.12
C LYS A 59 14.29 9.61 1.95
N THR A 60 15.38 8.87 1.79
CA THR A 60 16.71 9.43 1.46
C THR A 60 17.08 9.23 -0.01
N SER A 61 16.43 8.28 -0.69
CA SER A 61 16.79 7.84 -2.05
C SER A 61 15.57 7.28 -2.79
N PRO A 62 15.44 7.49 -4.12
CA PRO A 62 14.35 6.92 -4.91
C PRO A 62 14.46 5.40 -5.14
N ILE A 63 15.63 4.81 -4.87
CA ILE A 63 15.84 3.36 -4.97
C ILE A 63 15.60 2.63 -3.62
N GLY A 64 15.16 3.36 -2.60
CA GLY A 64 14.96 2.87 -1.23
C GLY A 64 16.24 2.85 -0.39
N ASP A 65 16.07 2.57 0.90
CA ASP A 65 17.15 2.34 1.86
C ASP A 65 16.81 1.16 2.81
N SER A 66 17.62 0.92 3.83
CA SER A 66 17.38 -0.18 4.78
C SER A 66 16.20 0.04 5.72
N ARG A 67 15.70 1.27 5.86
CA ARG A 67 14.50 1.58 6.66
C ARG A 67 13.25 1.36 5.85
N ASN A 68 13.25 1.78 4.59
CA ASN A 68 12.18 1.47 3.64
C ASN A 68 12.74 1.21 2.23
N PRO A 69 12.70 -0.04 1.74
CA PRO A 69 13.19 -0.38 0.42
C PRO A 69 12.28 0.16 -0.70
N THR A 70 11.03 0.52 -0.40
CA THR A 70 10.02 0.99 -1.36
C THR A 70 9.47 2.35 -0.92
N PRO A 71 10.18 3.46 -1.19
CA PRO A 71 9.89 4.76 -0.57
C PRO A 71 8.72 5.51 -1.21
N PHE A 72 8.08 4.93 -2.22
CA PHE A 72 6.88 5.46 -2.85
C PHE A 72 5.69 4.52 -2.61
N LEU A 73 4.52 5.10 -2.41
CA LEU A 73 3.27 4.36 -2.27
C LEU A 73 2.19 5.01 -3.13
N VAL A 74 1.43 4.20 -3.87
CA VAL A 74 0.19 4.63 -4.51
C VAL A 74 -0.95 3.75 -4.02
N CYS A 75 -2.03 4.39 -3.60
CA CYS A 75 -3.26 3.76 -3.18
C CYS A 75 -4.38 4.14 -4.13
N TYR A 76 -5.07 3.14 -4.65
CA TYR A 76 -6.30 3.30 -5.41
C TYR A 76 -7.46 2.65 -4.66
N PRO A 77 -8.26 3.42 -3.91
CA PRO A 77 -9.50 2.93 -3.31
C PRO A 77 -10.46 2.44 -4.40
N MET A 78 -11.02 1.24 -4.23
CA MET A 78 -11.90 0.61 -5.22
C MET A 78 -13.22 0.19 -4.56
N PRO A 79 -14.38 0.47 -5.20
CA PRO A 79 -15.66 -0.09 -4.77
C PRO A 79 -15.70 -1.61 -4.86
N ASP A 80 -15.01 -2.18 -5.86
CA ASP A 80 -14.90 -3.63 -6.06
C ASP A 80 -13.55 -4.01 -6.66
N LEU A 81 -12.75 -4.78 -5.92
CA LEU A 81 -11.46 -5.34 -6.37
C LEU A 81 -11.62 -6.27 -7.58
N ALA A 82 -12.81 -6.80 -7.87
CA ALA A 82 -13.06 -7.65 -9.05
C ALA A 82 -12.77 -6.92 -10.36
N PHE A 83 -12.83 -5.58 -10.40
CA PHE A 83 -12.45 -4.77 -11.57
C PHE A 83 -11.05 -5.10 -12.08
N THR A 84 -10.14 -5.48 -11.18
CA THR A 84 -8.75 -5.80 -11.53
C THR A 84 -8.58 -7.04 -12.43
N LYS A 85 -9.64 -7.85 -12.58
CA LYS A 85 -9.68 -8.99 -13.52
C LYS A 85 -10.21 -8.60 -14.92
N SER A 86 -10.75 -7.40 -15.06
CA SER A 86 -11.36 -6.94 -16.31
C SER A 86 -10.34 -6.65 -17.41
N GLU A 87 -10.80 -6.68 -18.66
CA GLU A 87 -9.99 -6.22 -19.80
C GLU A 87 -9.68 -4.72 -19.70
N LYS A 88 -10.58 -3.91 -19.13
CA LYS A 88 -10.34 -2.48 -18.90
C LYS A 88 -9.11 -2.25 -18.01
N PHE A 89 -9.02 -2.97 -16.89
CA PHE A 89 -7.85 -2.86 -15.99
C PHE A 89 -6.57 -3.36 -16.68
N ARG A 90 -6.67 -4.42 -17.49
CA ARG A 90 -5.56 -4.90 -18.32
C ARG A 90 -5.13 -3.87 -19.37
N GLY A 91 -6.06 -3.08 -19.88
CA GLY A 91 -5.81 -2.01 -20.86
C GLY A 91 -5.08 -0.77 -20.33
N ILE A 92 -5.01 -0.57 -19.00
CA ILE A 92 -4.28 0.58 -18.41
C ILE A 92 -2.80 0.52 -18.84
N SER A 93 -2.30 1.58 -19.47
CA SER A 93 -0.96 1.62 -20.03
C SER A 93 0.12 1.58 -18.94
N VAL A 94 1.18 0.85 -19.25
CA VAL A 94 2.43 0.76 -18.49
C VAL A 94 3.62 1.27 -19.32
N GLU A 95 3.34 1.77 -20.53
CA GLU A 95 4.29 2.31 -21.49
C GLU A 95 4.09 3.82 -21.65
N SER A 96 5.17 4.53 -21.92
CA SER A 96 5.16 5.99 -22.12
C SER A 96 6.40 6.44 -22.89
N GLU A 97 6.22 7.40 -23.81
CA GLU A 97 7.33 8.07 -24.49
C GLU A 97 8.16 8.97 -23.55
N LYS A 98 7.62 9.35 -22.38
CA LYS A 98 8.35 10.11 -21.35
C LYS A 98 9.30 9.22 -20.55
N LEU A 99 9.11 7.90 -20.59
CA LEU A 99 9.97 6.95 -19.90
C LEU A 99 11.19 6.64 -20.77
N PRO A 100 12.41 6.62 -20.19
CA PRO A 100 13.62 6.31 -20.94
C PRO A 100 13.68 4.85 -21.41
N GLY A 101 14.57 4.57 -22.35
CA GLY A 101 14.84 3.21 -22.80
C GLY A 101 13.68 2.60 -23.59
N SER A 102 13.15 1.48 -23.11
CA SER A 102 12.01 0.78 -23.74
C SER A 102 10.68 1.54 -23.62
N GLY A 103 10.62 2.57 -22.77
CA GLY A 103 9.37 3.26 -22.43
C GLY A 103 8.48 2.46 -21.47
N LEU A 104 8.87 1.24 -21.07
CA LEU A 104 8.08 0.36 -20.22
C LEU A 104 8.47 0.52 -18.74
N ILE A 105 7.52 0.89 -17.88
CA ILE A 105 7.84 1.18 -16.49
C ILE A 105 8.38 -0.02 -15.69
N TYR A 106 7.97 -1.24 -16.06
CA TYR A 106 8.44 -2.46 -15.41
C TYR A 106 9.94 -2.76 -15.64
N ASP A 107 10.57 -2.10 -16.61
CA ASP A 107 12.03 -2.18 -16.83
C ASP A 107 12.78 -1.15 -15.96
N LEU A 108 12.07 -0.17 -15.40
CA LEU A 108 12.66 1.02 -14.77
C LEU A 108 12.39 1.09 -13.26
N ALA A 109 11.30 0.48 -12.79
CA ALA A 109 10.88 0.52 -11.39
C ALA A 109 10.39 -0.85 -10.92
N ASN A 110 10.58 -1.12 -9.63
CA ASN A 110 10.08 -2.32 -8.96
C ASN A 110 8.79 -1.97 -8.23
N PHE A 111 7.76 -2.79 -8.41
CA PHE A 111 6.45 -2.62 -7.80
C PHE A 111 6.09 -3.83 -6.94
N GLU A 112 5.61 -3.56 -5.74
CA GLU A 112 4.98 -4.53 -4.85
C GLU A 112 3.49 -4.22 -4.85
N VAL A 113 2.71 -5.06 -5.54
CA VAL A 113 1.28 -4.82 -5.72
C VAL A 113 0.48 -5.73 -4.79
N SER A 114 -0.26 -5.12 -3.88
CA SER A 114 -1.16 -5.81 -2.95
C SER A 114 -2.60 -5.41 -3.17
N TYR A 115 -3.50 -6.40 -3.13
CA TYR A 115 -4.93 -6.25 -3.29
C TYR A 115 -5.53 -6.45 -1.90
N LEU A 116 -5.79 -5.34 -1.22
CA LEU A 116 -6.16 -5.35 0.19
C LEU A 116 -7.68 -5.18 0.31
N GLY A 117 -8.37 -6.26 0.68
CA GLY A 117 -9.81 -6.26 0.91
C GLY A 117 -10.15 -5.52 2.20
N PHE A 118 -11.13 -4.63 2.14
CA PHE A 118 -11.57 -3.82 3.27
C PHE A 118 -12.19 -4.69 4.36
N ARG A 119 -11.91 -4.36 5.63
CA ARG A 119 -12.45 -5.05 6.81
C ARG A 119 -13.15 -4.14 7.80
N GLY A 120 -12.82 -2.86 7.79
CA GLY A 120 -13.52 -1.91 8.63
C GLY A 120 -12.78 -0.60 8.76
N VAL A 121 -13.48 0.37 9.34
CA VAL A 121 -13.00 1.71 9.58
C VAL A 121 -13.53 2.20 10.92
N THR A 122 -12.72 2.95 11.66
CA THR A 122 -13.21 3.66 12.85
C THR A 122 -13.96 4.92 12.47
N GLN A 123 -14.79 5.42 13.39
CA GLN A 123 -15.41 6.74 13.22
C GLN A 123 -14.35 7.80 12.93
N ARG A 124 -14.62 8.62 11.90
CA ARG A 124 -13.80 9.76 11.53
C ARG A 124 -13.84 10.84 12.62
N LYS A 125 -12.67 11.38 12.98
CA LYS A 125 -12.52 12.55 13.84
C LYS A 125 -12.05 13.75 13.01
N GLY A 126 -12.80 14.85 13.10
CA GLY A 126 -12.51 16.10 12.40
C GLY A 126 -12.79 16.06 10.89
N ASP A 127 -12.72 17.25 10.29
CA ASP A 127 -13.24 17.49 8.93
C ASP A 127 -12.11 17.64 7.88
N GLY A 128 -10.85 17.57 8.33
CA GLY A 128 -9.67 17.72 7.48
C GLY A 128 -9.29 16.43 6.76
N ARG A 129 -8.71 16.55 5.56
CA ARG A 129 -8.08 15.43 4.84
C ARG A 129 -6.80 14.98 5.57
N ALA A 130 -6.54 13.68 5.58
CA ALA A 130 -5.27 13.14 6.03
C ALA A 130 -4.12 13.64 5.16
N LYS A 131 -3.13 14.30 5.76
CA LYS A 131 -1.88 14.67 5.08
C LYS A 131 -0.81 13.59 5.25
N PHE A 132 -0.96 12.77 6.30
CA PHE A 132 -0.07 11.69 6.64
C PHE A 132 -0.86 10.42 6.89
N ILE A 133 -0.24 9.29 6.55
CA ILE A 133 -0.72 7.98 6.97
C ILE A 133 0.42 7.20 7.62
N VAL A 134 0.09 6.42 8.65
CA VAL A 134 0.96 5.38 9.19
C VAL A 134 0.38 4.05 8.76
N THR A 135 1.16 3.23 8.05
CA THR A 135 0.77 1.87 7.69
C THR A 135 1.43 0.90 8.65
N ALA A 136 0.64 0.09 9.35
CA ALA A 136 1.10 -0.99 10.19
C ALA A 136 0.69 -2.33 9.55
N GLY A 137 1.67 -3.07 9.05
CA GLY A 137 1.48 -4.35 8.37
C GLY A 137 1.98 -5.51 9.22
N ILE A 138 1.26 -6.64 9.19
CA ILE A 138 1.69 -7.90 9.81
C ILE A 138 1.55 -9.08 8.85
N ARG A 139 2.48 -10.03 8.97
CA ARG A 139 2.50 -11.30 8.26
C ARG A 139 2.78 -12.44 9.25
N PRO A 140 1.73 -13.02 9.84
CA PRO A 140 1.84 -14.21 10.66
C PRO A 140 2.31 -15.42 9.84
N GLU A 141 3.13 -16.30 10.43
CA GLU A 141 3.54 -17.58 9.83
C GLU A 141 2.35 -18.53 9.63
N ARG A 142 1.35 -18.45 10.52
CA ARG A 142 0.12 -19.24 10.47
C ARG A 142 -1.07 -18.31 10.37
N GLU A 143 -2.00 -18.63 9.47
CA GLU A 143 -3.22 -17.84 9.27
C GLU A 143 -4.03 -17.76 10.58
N PRO A 144 -4.14 -16.57 11.20
CA PRO A 144 -4.92 -16.40 12.41
C PRO A 144 -6.43 -16.30 12.10
N GLU A 145 -7.25 -16.48 13.13
CA GLU A 145 -8.67 -16.10 13.07
C GLU A 145 -8.79 -14.59 12.82
N GLU A 146 -9.70 -14.20 11.93
CA GLU A 146 -9.88 -12.80 11.53
C GLU A 146 -10.26 -11.92 12.73
N GLU A 147 -11.13 -12.43 13.61
CA GLU A 147 -11.54 -11.79 14.85
C GLU A 147 -10.35 -11.47 15.75
N LYS A 148 -9.35 -12.35 15.83
CA LYS A 148 -8.15 -12.16 16.65
C LYS A 148 -7.25 -11.05 16.10
N VAL A 149 -7.10 -10.98 14.78
CA VAL A 149 -6.36 -9.88 14.15
C VAL A 149 -7.08 -8.55 14.33
N MET A 150 -8.41 -8.56 14.25
CA MET A 150 -9.21 -7.37 14.50
C MET A 150 -9.10 -6.91 15.97
N GLU A 151 -9.15 -7.83 16.95
CA GLU A 151 -8.90 -7.53 18.37
C GLU A 151 -7.52 -6.89 18.59
N PHE A 152 -6.48 -7.39 17.92
CA PHE A 152 -5.13 -6.80 17.95
C PHE A 152 -5.14 -5.36 17.43
N PHE A 153 -5.67 -5.13 16.22
CA PHE A 153 -5.72 -3.78 15.66
C PHE A 153 -6.64 -2.85 16.45
N GLU A 154 -7.68 -3.36 17.12
CA GLU A 154 -8.55 -2.56 17.98
C GLU A 154 -7.82 -2.05 19.22
N LYS A 155 -7.04 -2.91 19.90
CA LYS A 155 -6.19 -2.50 21.02
C LYS A 155 -5.19 -1.43 20.58
N GLN A 156 -4.51 -1.65 19.46
CA GLN A 156 -3.57 -0.68 18.90
C GLN A 156 -4.28 0.64 18.53
N THR A 157 -5.45 0.56 17.88
CA THR A 157 -6.26 1.74 17.51
C THR A 157 -6.73 2.51 18.76
N ALA A 158 -7.08 1.84 19.85
CA ALA A 158 -7.51 2.48 21.08
C ALA A 158 -6.41 3.37 21.70
N MET A 159 -5.15 2.97 21.54
CA MET A 159 -3.98 3.79 21.90
C MET A 159 -3.81 4.95 20.91
N ILE A 160 -3.72 4.65 19.61
CA ILE A 160 -3.45 5.65 18.56
C ILE A 160 -4.53 6.73 18.49
N SER A 161 -5.80 6.38 18.72
CA SER A 161 -6.92 7.30 18.59
C SER A 161 -6.93 8.45 19.60
N LYS A 162 -6.05 8.40 20.60
CA LYS A 162 -5.84 9.46 21.61
C LYS A 162 -4.77 10.46 21.20
N GLU A 163 -4.00 10.15 20.15
CA GLU A 163 -2.90 10.98 19.69
C GLU A 163 -3.42 12.24 18.99
N PRO A 164 -2.69 13.37 19.09
CA PRO A 164 -3.00 14.57 18.35
C PRO A 164 -3.13 14.29 16.85
N HIS A 165 -4.06 15.00 16.20
CA HIS A 165 -4.26 14.96 14.76
C HIS A 165 -4.70 13.60 14.17
N TYR A 166 -4.96 12.58 14.99
CA TYR A 166 -5.58 11.34 14.53
C TYR A 166 -6.96 11.60 13.91
N ILE A 167 -7.21 11.00 12.74
CA ILE A 167 -8.47 11.09 12.00
C ILE A 167 -9.25 9.79 12.14
N ARG A 168 -8.69 8.67 11.66
CA ARG A 168 -9.32 7.35 11.69
C ARG A 168 -8.31 6.24 11.38
N THR A 169 -8.72 4.99 11.61
CA THR A 169 -7.99 3.80 11.20
C THR A 169 -8.85 3.01 10.22
N LEU A 170 -8.26 2.60 9.11
CA LEU A 170 -8.80 1.63 8.17
C LEU A 170 -8.08 0.29 8.34
N ARG A 171 -8.78 -0.83 8.16
CA ARG A 171 -8.21 -2.18 8.31
C ARG A 171 -8.49 -3.00 7.07
N PHE A 172 -7.48 -3.75 6.65
CA PHE A 172 -7.53 -4.56 5.45
C PHE A 172 -6.90 -5.94 5.63
N LYS A 173 -7.36 -6.89 4.83
CA LYS A 173 -6.79 -8.23 4.66
C LYS A 173 -6.31 -8.41 3.23
N LEU A 174 -5.13 -8.98 3.04
CA LEU A 174 -4.61 -9.35 1.74
C LEU A 174 -5.52 -10.39 1.07
N VAL A 175 -5.92 -10.09 -0.16
CA VAL A 175 -6.69 -11.03 -1.01
C VAL A 175 -5.81 -11.62 -2.10
N TYR A 176 -4.87 -10.83 -2.61
CA TYR A 176 -3.93 -11.24 -3.62
C TYR A 176 -2.72 -10.30 -3.63
N ALA A 177 -1.57 -10.79 -4.07
CA ALA A 177 -0.38 -10.00 -4.28
C ALA A 177 0.32 -10.44 -5.57
N ARG A 178 1.08 -9.55 -6.18
CA ARG A 178 1.88 -9.91 -7.36
C ARG A 178 3.20 -9.15 -7.47
N THR A 179 4.15 -9.78 -8.14
CA THR A 179 5.45 -9.21 -8.50
C THR A 179 5.40 -8.39 -9.80
N ASN A 180 6.53 -7.80 -10.18
CA ASN A 180 6.71 -7.21 -11.51
C ASN A 180 6.53 -8.24 -12.62
N ALA A 181 7.15 -9.42 -12.54
CA ALA A 181 7.03 -10.43 -13.59
C ALA A 181 5.58 -10.89 -13.77
N GLN A 182 4.86 -11.11 -12.68
CA GLN A 182 3.44 -11.46 -12.73
C GLN A 182 2.58 -10.32 -13.28
N SER A 183 2.94 -9.06 -12.99
CA SER A 183 2.29 -7.88 -13.58
C SER A 183 2.53 -7.78 -15.09
N ARG A 184 3.74 -8.09 -15.56
CA ARG A 184 4.07 -8.20 -16.99
C ARG A 184 3.26 -9.28 -17.67
N ALA A 185 3.17 -10.47 -17.07
CA ALA A 185 2.36 -11.56 -17.59
C ALA A 185 0.88 -11.17 -17.72
N LEU A 186 0.31 -10.45 -16.74
CA LEU A 186 -1.07 -9.94 -16.85
C LEU A 186 -1.25 -9.01 -18.06
N LYS A 187 -0.22 -8.22 -18.39
CA LYS A 187 -0.21 -7.29 -19.53
C LYS A 187 0.14 -7.95 -20.87
N GLY A 188 0.33 -9.26 -20.91
CA GLY A 188 0.76 -9.98 -22.11
C GLY A 188 2.22 -9.72 -22.51
N LEU A 189 3.03 -9.19 -21.57
CA LEU A 189 4.44 -8.89 -21.78
C LEU A 189 5.31 -10.09 -21.39
N PRO A 190 6.53 -10.23 -21.96
CA PRO A 190 7.48 -11.27 -21.56
C PRO A 190 7.77 -11.18 -20.06
N ALA A 191 7.67 -12.29 -19.33
CA ALA A 191 7.85 -12.34 -17.87
C ALA A 191 8.86 -13.42 -17.49
N THR A 192 9.59 -13.18 -16.40
CA THR A 192 10.44 -14.17 -15.73
C THR A 192 9.62 -15.01 -14.75
N ASP A 193 10.15 -16.15 -14.36
CA ASP A 193 9.58 -16.91 -13.23
C ASP A 193 10.13 -16.31 -11.94
N GLU A 194 9.26 -15.72 -11.13
CA GLU A 194 9.58 -15.11 -9.84
C GLU A 194 8.77 -15.80 -8.74
N PRO A 195 9.36 -15.98 -7.53
CA PRO A 195 8.61 -16.52 -6.42
C PRO A 195 7.40 -15.65 -6.10
N GLN A 196 6.40 -16.24 -5.45
CA GLN A 196 5.25 -15.48 -4.96
C GLN A 196 5.74 -14.38 -4.02
N PRO A 197 5.21 -13.16 -4.12
CA PRO A 197 5.54 -12.12 -3.17
C PRO A 197 4.96 -12.47 -1.81
N GLU A 198 5.65 -12.05 -0.77
CA GLU A 198 5.21 -12.27 0.60
C GLU A 198 4.99 -10.91 1.29
N PRO A 199 4.00 -10.10 0.91
CA PRO A 199 3.72 -8.85 1.61
C PRO A 199 3.03 -9.11 2.94
N SER A 200 2.82 -8.04 3.72
CA SER A 200 1.93 -8.07 4.89
C SER A 200 0.54 -8.61 4.51
N THR A 201 0.09 -9.64 5.21
CA THR A 201 -1.23 -10.26 5.01
C THR A 201 -2.36 -9.45 5.63
N TRP A 202 -2.04 -8.60 6.60
CA TRP A 202 -2.98 -7.69 7.24
C TRP A 202 -2.36 -6.32 7.36
N VAL A 203 -3.15 -5.28 7.11
CA VAL A 203 -2.66 -3.90 7.11
C VAL A 203 -3.68 -3.00 7.77
N ALA A 204 -3.22 -2.22 8.76
CA ALA A 204 -3.93 -1.05 9.26
C ALA A 204 -3.34 0.22 8.64
N ILE A 205 -4.20 1.15 8.25
CA ILE A 205 -3.83 2.49 7.78
C ILE A 205 -4.41 3.50 8.76
N HIS A 206 -3.53 4.17 9.51
CA HIS A 206 -3.90 5.22 10.45
C HIS A 206 -3.73 6.58 9.78
N GLU A 207 -4.83 7.33 9.63
CA GLU A 207 -4.85 8.64 9.01
C GLU A 207 -4.60 9.76 10.02
N PHE A 208 -3.74 10.72 9.67
CA PHE A 208 -3.42 11.89 10.49
C PHE A 208 -3.47 13.19 9.68
N ALA A 209 -3.96 14.26 10.32
CA ALA A 209 -4.00 15.60 9.73
C ALA A 209 -2.61 16.26 9.70
N GLU A 210 -1.72 15.89 10.63
CA GLU A 210 -0.33 16.36 10.73
C GLU A 210 0.62 15.18 10.98
N LEU A 211 1.93 15.40 10.88
CA LEU A 211 2.92 14.35 11.09
C LEU A 211 2.83 13.84 12.55
N PRO A 212 2.57 12.54 12.80
CA PRO A 212 2.58 11.99 14.14
C PRO A 212 3.98 12.04 14.76
N GLU A 213 4.04 12.11 16.08
CA GLU A 213 5.31 12.07 16.81
C GLU A 213 6.05 10.75 16.62
N GLU A 214 7.38 10.81 16.58
CA GLU A 214 8.23 9.62 16.47
C GLU A 214 7.99 8.62 17.62
N SER A 215 7.68 9.12 18.82
CA SER A 215 7.33 8.33 19.99
C SER A 215 6.11 7.41 19.76
N LEU A 216 5.16 7.83 18.93
CA LEU A 216 4.03 7.00 18.53
C LEU A 216 4.48 5.86 17.61
N LEU A 217 5.35 6.16 16.65
CA LEU A 217 5.84 5.17 15.69
C LEU A 217 6.59 4.04 16.40
N GLU A 218 7.45 4.39 17.35
CA GLU A 218 8.19 3.41 18.16
C GLU A 218 7.25 2.57 19.03
N ARG A 219 6.16 3.16 19.55
CA ARG A 219 5.12 2.41 20.27
C ARG A 219 4.37 1.44 19.36
N ILE A 220 4.03 1.83 18.13
CA ILE A 220 3.35 0.94 17.17
C ILE A 220 4.27 -0.23 16.78
N LYS A 221 5.55 0.04 16.51
CA LYS A 221 6.54 -1.01 16.22
C LYS A 221 6.72 -1.95 17.40
N SER A 222 6.92 -1.40 18.59
CA SER A 222 7.12 -2.20 19.81
C SER A 222 5.89 -3.02 20.15
N ASP A 223 4.67 -2.51 19.97
CA ASP A 223 3.44 -3.26 20.18
C ASP A 223 3.33 -4.45 19.22
N ALA A 224 3.67 -4.26 17.95
CA ALA A 224 3.72 -5.37 16.99
C ALA A 224 4.80 -6.40 17.38
N GLU A 225 6.00 -5.96 17.75
CA GLU A 225 7.10 -6.87 18.09
C GLU A 225 6.88 -7.64 19.40
N THR A 226 6.35 -6.98 20.43
CA THR A 226 6.15 -7.59 21.75
C THR A 226 4.88 -8.42 21.79
N THR A 227 3.73 -7.83 21.43
CA THR A 227 2.44 -8.52 21.45
C THR A 227 2.42 -9.72 20.48
N LEU A 228 3.06 -9.62 19.31
CA LEU A 228 3.02 -10.69 18.31
C LEU A 228 4.18 -11.69 18.40
N ASN A 229 5.19 -11.49 19.26
CA ASN A 229 6.24 -12.50 19.46
C ASN A 229 6.27 -13.07 20.88
N GLU A 230 5.74 -12.36 21.88
CA GLU A 230 5.59 -12.89 23.24
C GLU A 230 4.27 -13.64 23.42
N SER A 231 3.14 -13.11 22.92
CA SER A 231 1.82 -13.77 23.00
C SER A 231 1.49 -14.74 21.85
N ALA A 232 2.17 -14.62 20.69
CA ALA A 232 1.89 -15.49 19.54
C ALA A 232 2.30 -16.96 19.71
N ASN A 233 3.07 -17.28 20.76
CA ASN A 233 3.32 -18.66 21.15
C ASN A 233 2.05 -19.33 21.72
N ASP A 234 1.13 -18.58 22.33
CA ASP A 234 -0.11 -19.14 22.90
C ASP A 234 -1.34 -18.97 21.98
N GLU A 235 -1.39 -17.93 21.14
CA GLU A 235 -2.54 -17.69 20.24
C GLU A 235 -2.43 -18.40 18.87
N GLY A 236 -1.31 -19.07 18.58
CA GLY A 236 -1.18 -19.94 17.41
C GLY A 236 -0.80 -19.25 16.09
N TRP A 237 -0.41 -17.97 16.12
CA TRP A 237 -0.04 -17.19 14.93
C TRP A 237 1.36 -17.56 14.39
N GLY A 238 2.20 -18.18 15.23
CA GLY A 238 3.59 -18.49 14.89
C GLY A 238 4.48 -17.25 14.86
N LYS A 239 5.65 -17.35 14.24
CA LYS A 239 6.53 -16.18 14.08
C LYS A 239 5.81 -15.14 13.22
N THR A 240 5.74 -13.90 13.68
CA THR A 240 5.04 -12.84 12.94
C THR A 240 6.02 -11.76 12.50
N GLU A 241 6.05 -11.49 11.20
CA GLU A 241 6.77 -10.34 10.66
C GLU A 241 5.87 -9.10 10.74
N SER A 242 6.48 -7.94 10.99
CA SER A 242 5.77 -6.67 11.08
C SER A 242 6.52 -5.56 10.38
N GLU A 243 5.79 -4.58 9.87
CA GLU A 243 6.35 -3.37 9.27
C GLU A 243 5.54 -2.14 9.64
N VAL A 244 6.22 -1.01 9.83
CA VAL A 244 5.58 0.27 10.12
C VAL A 244 6.26 1.35 9.28
N HIS A 245 5.48 2.02 8.44
CA HIS A 245 5.96 3.09 7.56
C HIS A 245 5.10 4.34 7.72
N VAL A 246 5.71 5.51 7.57
CA VAL A 246 5.02 6.79 7.62
C VAL A 246 5.13 7.49 6.29
N TRP A 247 3.98 7.85 5.75
CA TRP A 247 3.86 8.40 4.42
C TRP A 247 3.23 9.77 4.47
N LYS A 248 3.78 10.70 3.71
CA LYS A 248 3.19 12.00 3.44
C LYS A 248 2.49 11.96 2.09
N VAL A 249 1.26 12.47 2.03
CA VAL A 249 0.55 12.68 0.76
C VAL A 249 1.38 13.63 -0.10
N ASP A 250 1.71 13.19 -1.32
CA ASP A 250 2.40 14.00 -2.31
C ASP A 250 1.43 14.50 -3.40
N SER A 251 0.51 13.64 -3.85
CA SER A 251 -0.48 13.98 -4.87
C SER A 251 -1.79 13.24 -4.61
N VAL A 252 -2.91 13.91 -4.88
CA VAL A 252 -4.26 13.34 -4.83
C VAL A 252 -4.96 13.69 -6.13
N GLN A 253 -5.49 12.67 -6.81
CA GLN A 253 -6.24 12.83 -8.05
C GLN A 253 -7.61 12.16 -7.96
N GLY A 254 -8.58 12.71 -8.66
CA GLY A 254 -9.98 12.31 -8.57
C GLY A 254 -10.75 13.13 -7.52
N GLU A 255 -11.71 12.50 -6.84
CA GLU A 255 -12.58 13.15 -5.85
C GLU A 255 -11.89 13.40 -4.50
N GLY A 256 -10.77 12.71 -4.25
CA GLY A 256 -10.00 12.77 -3.02
C GLY A 256 -10.62 12.03 -1.83
N LYS A 257 -11.36 10.94 -2.07
CA LYS A 257 -11.98 10.08 -1.05
C LYS A 257 -11.26 8.73 -0.88
N PHE A 258 -10.82 8.40 0.35
CA PHE A 258 -10.02 7.20 0.69
C PHE A 258 -10.87 6.10 1.36
N PHE A 259 -12.02 5.73 0.80
CA PHE A 259 -13.16 5.04 1.47
C PHE A 259 -13.95 5.96 2.40
N ASP A 260 -15.27 6.00 2.17
CA ASP A 260 -16.32 6.76 2.88
C ASP A 260 -15.91 8.12 3.46
N ASP A 261 -16.32 9.17 2.73
CA ASP A 261 -16.85 10.43 3.28
C ASP A 261 -18.31 10.55 2.81
#